data_AF-X0BF35-F1
#
_entry.id   AF-X0BF35-F1
#
_cell.length_a   1.000
_cell.length_b   1.000
_cell.length_c   1.000
_cell.angle_alpha   90.00
_cell.angle_beta   90.00
_cell.angle_gamma   90.00
#
_symmetry.space_group_name_H-M   'P 1'
#
loop_
_entity.id
_entity.type
_entity.pdbx_description
1 polymer ?
#
loop_
_entity_poly.entity_id
_entity_poly.type
_entity_poly.pdbx_seq_one_letter_code
_entity_poly.pdbx_strand_id
1 'polypeptide(L)'
;MPVVAALAKVFTVLDVWKEWEEGIAGQPAVRVLEETWGSRWRPGNGIRVQFCRRKVIWDELLARTASGKSEEEAVAELELLRAGRSLNRLVDELKQRRRRGQGRLRVQLLEWFAKTKFPGVKNMRCLKHLYVTDPRDDKQRILETKGGLLKGSYCWILKNDRFQRFRDDPQSPLLWIKGDLGKGKTMLLCGIIDELEKESAKRLSYFFCQATEAQLSSATGVLRGLIYLLIIQQPSLIS
;
A
#
# COMPACT_ATOMS: atom_id res chain seq x y z
N MET A 1 20.23 -2.15 8.57
CA MET A 1 18.95 -2.26 7.84
C MET A 1 19.27 -2.70 6.42
N PRO A 2 18.78 -3.84 5.93
CA PRO A 2 18.95 -4.18 4.53
C PRO A 2 18.08 -3.24 3.69
N VAL A 3 18.72 -2.65 2.69
CA VAL A 3 18.04 -1.90 1.64
C VAL A 3 17.96 -2.84 0.45
N VAL A 4 16.76 -3.29 0.12
CA VAL A 4 16.54 -4.12 -1.06
C VAL A 4 16.17 -3.18 -2.20
N ALA A 5 16.93 -3.24 -3.29
CA ALA A 5 16.73 -2.37 -4.45
C ALA A 5 15.68 -2.92 -5.42
N ALA A 6 15.52 -4.25 -5.47
CA ALA A 6 14.52 -4.96 -6.27
C ALA A 6 14.23 -6.33 -5.64
N LEU A 7 12.98 -6.78 -5.78
CA LEU A 7 12.56 -8.15 -5.49
C LEU A 7 13.11 -9.12 -6.54
N ALA A 8 13.19 -10.40 -6.16
CA ALA A 8 13.70 -11.43 -7.04
C ALA A 8 12.84 -11.60 -8.29
N LYS A 9 13.50 -11.99 -9.38
CA LYS A 9 12.80 -12.33 -10.62
C LYS A 9 12.16 -13.69 -10.45
N VAL A 10 10.83 -13.71 -10.34
CA VAL A 10 10.08 -14.95 -10.20
C VAL A 10 8.91 -15.05 -11.16
N PHE A 11 8.52 -16.27 -11.52
CA PHE A 11 7.68 -16.57 -12.68
C PHE A 11 6.40 -17.32 -12.36
N THR A 12 6.37 -18.06 -11.25
CA THR A 12 5.21 -18.83 -10.79
C THR A 12 4.63 -18.25 -9.50
N VAL A 13 3.38 -18.60 -9.21
CA VAL A 13 2.72 -18.31 -7.93
C VAL A 13 3.46 -19.01 -6.79
N LEU A 14 3.98 -20.22 -7.02
CA LEU A 14 4.80 -20.93 -6.03
C LEU A 14 6.06 -20.13 -5.68
N ASP A 15 6.76 -19.59 -6.68
CA ASP A 15 7.93 -18.76 -6.42
C ASP A 15 7.56 -17.46 -5.68
N VAL A 16 6.40 -16.88 -6.00
CA VAL A 16 5.87 -15.71 -5.28
C VAL A 16 5.63 -16.07 -3.82
N TRP A 17 5.09 -17.25 -3.54
CA TRP A 17 4.86 -17.73 -2.18
C TRP A 17 6.16 -17.99 -1.43
N LYS A 18 7.13 -18.66 -2.06
CA LYS A 18 8.47 -18.87 -1.49
C LYS A 18 9.20 -17.57 -1.19
N GLU A 19 9.10 -16.57 -2.08
CA GLU A 19 9.62 -15.22 -1.83
C GLU A 19 9.06 -14.60 -0.54
N TRP A 20 7.79 -14.89 -0.21
CA TRP A 20 7.13 -14.40 1.00
C TRP A 20 7.57 -15.12 2.27
N GLU A 21 7.51 -16.45 2.31
CA GLU A 21 7.73 -17.25 3.53
C GLU A 21 9.20 -17.61 3.77
N GLU A 22 9.94 -18.00 2.74
CA GLU A 22 11.29 -18.58 2.86
C GLU A 22 12.39 -17.61 2.41
N GLY A 23 12.06 -16.72 1.47
CA GLY A 23 13.04 -15.96 0.71
C GLY A 23 13.47 -16.71 -0.56
N ILE A 24 14.12 -16.00 -1.47
CA ILE A 24 14.50 -16.57 -2.78
C ILE A 24 15.70 -15.82 -3.35
N ALA A 25 16.53 -16.53 -4.13
CA ALA A 25 17.72 -15.95 -4.78
C ALA A 25 18.67 -15.22 -3.81
N GLY A 26 18.84 -15.75 -2.59
CA GLY A 26 19.68 -15.16 -1.55
C GLY A 26 19.07 -13.92 -0.85
N GLN A 27 17.85 -13.51 -1.24
CA GLN A 27 17.09 -12.51 -0.52
C GLN A 27 16.33 -13.16 0.65
N PRO A 28 16.23 -12.49 1.81
CA PRO A 28 15.43 -12.98 2.92
C PRO A 28 13.93 -12.99 2.57
N ALA A 29 13.17 -13.78 3.31
CA ALA A 29 11.71 -13.81 3.24
C ALA A 29 11.11 -12.41 3.34
N VAL A 30 10.24 -12.04 2.38
CA VAL A 30 9.62 -10.71 2.38
C VAL A 30 8.76 -10.49 3.62
N ARG A 31 8.18 -11.54 4.18
CA ARG A 31 7.48 -11.49 5.47
C ARG A 31 8.38 -10.97 6.59
N VAL A 32 9.60 -11.51 6.71
CA VAL A 32 10.58 -11.07 7.72
C VAL A 32 10.99 -9.62 7.49
N LEU A 33 11.17 -9.21 6.22
CA LEU A 33 11.46 -7.82 5.88
C LEU A 33 10.33 -6.87 6.33
N GLU A 34 9.08 -7.24 6.06
CA GLU A 34 7.88 -6.48 6.47
C GLU A 34 7.78 -6.36 7.99
N GLU A 35 7.93 -7.47 8.70
CA GLU A 35 7.79 -7.54 10.16
C GLU A 35 8.91 -6.75 10.86
N THR A 36 10.14 -6.83 10.35
CA THR A 36 11.31 -6.22 11.01
C THR A 36 11.44 -4.73 10.72
N TRP A 37 11.18 -4.30 9.48
CA TRP A 37 11.50 -2.93 9.03
C TRP A 37 10.31 -2.16 8.44
N GLY A 38 9.14 -2.77 8.29
CA GLY A 38 7.98 -2.12 7.69
C GLY A 38 8.29 -1.62 6.28
N SER A 39 7.93 -0.38 5.94
CA SER A 39 8.23 0.20 4.61
C SER A 39 9.71 0.50 4.36
N ARG A 40 10.55 0.52 5.40
CA ARG A 40 11.91 1.09 5.34
C ARG A 40 12.89 0.25 4.53
N TRP A 41 12.68 -1.06 4.41
CA TRP A 41 13.55 -1.93 3.62
C TRP A 41 13.39 -1.76 2.09
N ARG A 42 12.31 -1.10 1.64
CA ARG A 42 11.98 -0.85 0.21
C ARG A 42 11.88 0.64 -0.14
N PRO A 43 12.95 1.44 0.02
CA PRO A 43 12.88 2.89 -0.18
C PRO A 43 12.68 3.31 -1.65
N GLY A 44 13.04 2.45 -2.61
CA GLY A 44 12.96 2.76 -4.04
C GLY A 44 11.57 2.60 -4.65
N ASN A 45 11.19 3.50 -5.56
CA ASN A 45 9.90 3.40 -6.26
C ASN A 45 9.74 2.06 -7.01
N GLY A 46 10.79 1.59 -7.69
CA GLY A 46 10.77 0.32 -8.44
C GLY A 46 10.44 -0.89 -7.56
N ILE A 47 11.07 -1.00 -6.39
CA ILE A 47 10.78 -2.09 -5.45
C ILE A 47 9.40 -1.93 -4.79
N ARG A 48 8.93 -0.69 -4.54
CA ARG A 48 7.57 -0.45 -4.04
C ARG A 48 6.52 -0.92 -5.05
N VAL A 49 6.72 -0.68 -6.35
CA VAL A 49 5.88 -1.24 -7.43
C VAL A 49 5.86 -2.76 -7.38
N GLN A 50 7.03 -3.39 -7.37
CA GLN A 50 7.15 -4.85 -7.36
C GLN A 50 6.44 -5.44 -6.14
N PHE A 51 6.69 -4.88 -4.96
CA PHE A 51 6.04 -5.26 -3.71
C PHE A 51 4.52 -5.14 -3.79
N CYS A 52 3.96 -4.00 -4.22
CA CYS A 52 2.51 -3.82 -4.30
C CYS A 52 1.84 -4.80 -5.27
N ARG A 53 2.51 -5.19 -6.36
CA ARG A 53 2.00 -6.20 -7.30
C ARG A 53 2.05 -7.60 -6.70
N ARG A 54 3.18 -7.98 -6.11
CA ARG A 54 3.37 -9.29 -5.45
C ARG A 54 2.41 -9.47 -4.28
N LYS A 55 2.20 -8.41 -3.49
CA LYS A 55 1.29 -8.38 -2.35
C LYS A 55 -0.12 -8.80 -2.71
N VAL A 56 -0.64 -8.47 -3.89
CA VAL A 56 -1.98 -8.94 -4.29
C VAL A 56 -2.07 -10.47 -4.33
N ILE A 57 -1.00 -11.15 -4.73
CA ILE A 57 -0.91 -12.61 -4.79
C ILE A 57 -0.68 -13.19 -3.39
N TRP A 58 0.27 -12.65 -2.61
CA TRP A 58 0.49 -13.07 -1.22
C TRP A 58 -0.78 -12.98 -0.40
N ASP A 59 -1.45 -11.84 -0.50
CA ASP A 59 -2.73 -11.60 0.15
C ASP A 59 -3.73 -12.70 -0.23
N GLU A 60 -3.91 -12.93 -1.54
CA GLU A 60 -4.86 -13.93 -2.02
C GLU A 60 -4.55 -15.35 -1.51
N LEU A 61 -3.28 -15.74 -1.45
CA LEU A 61 -2.84 -17.02 -0.89
C LEU A 61 -3.14 -17.12 0.61
N LEU A 62 -2.77 -16.09 1.37
CA LEU A 62 -3.03 -15.98 2.81
C LEU A 62 -4.52 -16.06 3.15
N ALA A 63 -5.37 -15.43 2.33
CA ALA A 63 -6.81 -15.50 2.53
C ALA A 63 -7.37 -16.91 2.24
N ARG A 64 -6.83 -17.63 1.25
CA ARG A 64 -7.24 -19.00 0.94
C ARG A 64 -6.80 -19.98 2.03
N THR A 65 -5.58 -19.84 2.55
CA THR A 65 -5.10 -20.69 3.64
C THR A 65 -5.86 -20.41 4.94
N ALA A 66 -6.18 -19.14 5.23
CA ALA A 66 -7.07 -18.78 6.34
C ALA A 66 -8.50 -19.33 6.20
N SER A 67 -8.94 -19.68 4.99
CA SER A 67 -10.23 -20.33 4.74
C SER A 67 -10.20 -21.86 4.89
N GLY A 68 -9.05 -22.43 5.25
CA GLY A 68 -8.88 -23.87 5.50
C GLY A 68 -8.27 -24.65 4.33
N LYS A 69 -7.85 -23.97 3.25
CA LYS A 69 -7.13 -24.63 2.14
C LYS A 69 -5.68 -24.87 2.49
N SER A 70 -5.09 -25.94 1.95
CA SER A 70 -3.63 -26.12 2.04
C SER A 70 -2.91 -25.07 1.19
N GLU A 71 -1.62 -24.86 1.46
CA GLU A 71 -0.80 -23.94 0.66
C GLU A 71 -0.70 -24.42 -0.79
N GLU A 72 -0.54 -25.73 -1.00
CA GLU A 72 -0.48 -26.37 -2.31
C GLU A 72 -1.77 -26.16 -3.09
N GLU A 73 -2.92 -26.33 -2.44
CA GLU A 73 -4.24 -26.09 -3.06
C GLU A 73 -4.40 -24.62 -3.46
N ALA A 74 -4.06 -23.70 -2.55
CA ALA A 74 -4.18 -22.26 -2.81
C ALA A 74 -3.28 -21.82 -3.97
N VAL A 75 -2.04 -22.31 -4.02
CA VAL A 75 -1.09 -22.06 -5.11
C VAL A 75 -1.60 -22.65 -6.42
N ALA A 76 -2.05 -23.91 -6.42
CA ALA A 76 -2.56 -24.58 -7.62
C ALA A 76 -3.78 -23.88 -8.22
N GLU A 77 -4.71 -23.41 -7.40
CA GLU A 77 -5.88 -22.66 -7.88
C GLU A 77 -5.52 -21.31 -8.50
N LEU A 78 -4.55 -20.60 -7.93
CA LEU A 78 -4.08 -19.34 -8.50
C LEU A 78 -3.30 -19.55 -9.80
N GLU A 79 -2.55 -20.65 -9.91
CA GLU A 79 -1.92 -21.05 -11.17
C GLU A 79 -2.95 -21.40 -12.25
N LEU A 80 -3.99 -22.15 -11.88
CA LEU A 80 -5.10 -22.46 -12.77
C LEU A 80 -5.83 -21.19 -13.23
N LEU A 81 -6.04 -20.24 -12.32
CA LEU A 81 -6.61 -18.93 -12.63
C LEU A 81 -5.69 -18.08 -13.54
N ARG A 82 -4.37 -18.16 -13.32
CA ARG A 82 -3.38 -17.50 -14.17
C ARG A 82 -3.45 -18.04 -15.60
N ALA A 83 -3.73 -19.34 -15.75
CA ALA A 83 -3.89 -20.02 -17.03
C ALA A 83 -2.71 -19.75 -17.99
N GLY A 84 -1.49 -19.85 -17.47
CA GLY A 84 -0.25 -19.61 -18.22
C GLY A 84 0.07 -18.13 -18.53
N ARG A 85 -0.81 -17.17 -18.25
CA ARG A 85 -0.56 -15.73 -18.46
C ARG A 85 0.47 -15.15 -17.49
N SER A 86 0.97 -13.94 -17.71
CA SER A 86 1.92 -13.32 -16.78
C SER A 86 1.33 -13.11 -15.37
N LEU A 87 2.18 -13.08 -14.35
CA LEU A 87 1.76 -12.78 -12.97
C LEU A 87 1.10 -11.40 -12.85
N ASN A 88 1.52 -10.42 -13.65
CA ASN A 88 0.84 -9.12 -13.73
C ASN A 88 -0.62 -9.26 -14.20
N ARG A 89 -0.88 -10.12 -15.19
CA ARG A 89 -2.26 -10.39 -15.65
C ARG A 89 -3.09 -11.08 -14.57
N LEU A 90 -2.49 -11.98 -13.78
CA LEU A 90 -3.14 -12.57 -12.61
C LEU A 90 -3.50 -11.49 -11.58
N VAL A 91 -2.58 -10.57 -11.29
CA VAL A 91 -2.82 -9.44 -10.37
C VAL A 91 -4.00 -8.59 -10.84
N ASP A 92 -4.04 -8.23 -12.13
CA ASP A 92 -5.13 -7.44 -12.70
C ASP A 92 -6.48 -8.18 -12.62
N GLU A 93 -6.49 -9.47 -12.90
CA GLU A 93 -7.66 -10.34 -12.78
C GLU A 93 -8.16 -10.41 -11.33
N LEU A 94 -7.27 -10.62 -10.37
CA LEU A 94 -7.61 -10.63 -8.93
C LEU A 94 -8.18 -9.28 -8.48
N LYS A 95 -7.61 -8.16 -8.95
CA LYS A 95 -8.15 -6.81 -8.68
C LYS A 95 -9.55 -6.62 -9.30
N GLN A 96 -9.78 -7.09 -10.52
CA GLN A 96 -11.09 -7.00 -11.17
C GLN A 96 -12.13 -7.88 -10.47
N ARG A 97 -11.77 -9.09 -10.05
CA ARG A 97 -12.64 -9.99 -9.30
C ARG A 97 -13.07 -9.37 -7.97
N ARG A 98 -12.13 -8.77 -7.22
CA ARG A 98 -12.42 -8.03 -5.99
C ARG A 98 -13.40 -6.86 -6.21
N ARG A 99 -13.39 -6.24 -7.39
CA ARG A 99 -14.37 -5.18 -7.77
C ARG A 99 -15.74 -5.75 -8.13
N ARG A 100 -15.79 -6.93 -8.76
CA ARG A 100 -17.03 -7.57 -9.28
C ARG A 100 -17.79 -8.38 -8.22
N GLY A 101 -17.16 -8.86 -7.15
CA GLY A 101 -17.86 -9.57 -6.09
C GLY A 101 -16.99 -10.02 -4.91
N GLN A 102 -17.63 -10.07 -3.73
CA GLN A 102 -17.22 -10.70 -2.46
C GLN A 102 -16.24 -9.97 -1.53
N GLY A 103 -16.83 -9.23 -0.58
CA GLY A 103 -16.17 -8.78 0.65
C GLY A 103 -15.75 -9.89 1.64
N ARG A 104 -15.87 -11.19 1.31
CA ARG A 104 -15.59 -12.31 2.24
C ARG A 104 -14.09 -12.63 2.39
N LEU A 105 -13.32 -12.65 1.29
CA LEU A 105 -11.84 -12.80 1.36
C LEU A 105 -11.17 -11.60 2.04
N ARG A 106 -11.71 -10.40 1.83
CA ARG A 106 -11.22 -9.17 2.46
C ARG A 106 -11.30 -9.24 3.99
N VAL A 107 -12.29 -9.94 4.55
CA VAL A 107 -12.43 -10.14 5.99
C VAL A 107 -11.32 -11.01 6.57
N GLN A 108 -11.08 -12.20 6.01
CA GLN A 108 -10.07 -13.14 6.50
C GLN A 108 -8.65 -12.60 6.31
N LEU A 109 -8.42 -11.96 5.17
CA LEU A 109 -7.18 -11.27 4.87
C LEU A 109 -6.87 -10.17 5.88
N LEU A 110 -7.86 -9.35 6.25
CA LEU A 110 -7.69 -8.28 7.22
C LEU A 110 -7.51 -8.80 8.64
N GLU A 111 -8.21 -9.86 9.00
CA GLU A 111 -8.06 -10.51 10.31
C GLU A 111 -6.67 -11.14 10.45
N TRP A 112 -6.15 -11.76 9.39
CA TRP A 112 -4.77 -12.23 9.36
C TRP A 112 -3.78 -11.06 9.37
N PHE A 113 -3.91 -10.08 8.46
CA PHE A 113 -3.01 -8.92 8.39
C PHE A 113 -2.91 -8.19 9.70
N ALA A 114 -4.04 -7.97 10.37
CA ALA A 114 -4.06 -7.22 11.59
C ALA A 114 -3.62 -8.08 12.81
N LYS A 115 -3.78 -9.40 12.78
CA LYS A 115 -3.11 -10.31 13.75
C LYS A 115 -1.59 -10.36 13.57
N THR A 116 -1.10 -10.42 12.34
CA THR A 116 0.34 -10.55 12.03
C THR A 116 1.08 -9.22 12.19
N LYS A 117 0.48 -8.10 11.77
CA LYS A 117 1.10 -6.77 11.80
C LYS A 117 0.85 -5.99 13.10
N PHE A 118 -0.18 -6.36 13.86
CA PHE A 118 -0.52 -5.71 15.13
C PHE A 118 -0.81 -6.74 16.24
N PRO A 119 0.19 -7.57 16.62
CA PRO A 119 0.04 -8.45 17.76
C PRO A 119 -0.22 -7.59 19.01
N GLY A 120 -1.44 -7.69 19.57
CA GLY A 120 -1.86 -6.95 20.77
C GLY A 120 -2.90 -5.85 20.55
N VAL A 121 -3.32 -5.54 19.32
CA VAL A 121 -4.48 -4.63 19.11
C VAL A 121 -5.76 -5.36 19.48
N LYS A 122 -6.34 -4.98 20.63
CA LYS A 122 -7.58 -5.59 21.17
C LYS A 122 -8.78 -5.37 20.26
N ASN A 123 -8.78 -4.30 19.45
CA ASN A 123 -9.93 -3.88 18.66
C ASN A 123 -9.81 -4.20 17.15
N MET A 124 -9.54 -5.47 16.85
CA MET A 124 -9.37 -6.00 15.48
C MET A 124 -10.58 -5.71 14.57
N ARG A 125 -11.79 -5.67 15.15
CA ARG A 125 -13.04 -5.34 14.44
C ARG A 125 -13.03 -3.89 13.95
N CYS A 126 -12.52 -2.95 14.75
CA CYS A 126 -12.44 -1.54 14.37
C CYS A 126 -11.50 -1.33 13.18
N LEU A 127 -10.29 -1.92 13.20
CA LEU A 127 -9.35 -1.88 12.08
C LEU A 127 -9.96 -2.37 10.76
N LYS A 128 -10.73 -3.46 10.83
CA LYS A 128 -11.45 -4.02 9.68
C LYS A 128 -12.49 -3.06 9.09
N HIS A 129 -13.20 -2.32 9.94
CA HIS A 129 -14.16 -1.30 9.48
C HIS A 129 -13.49 -0.04 8.93
N LEU A 130 -12.29 0.29 9.43
CA LEU A 130 -11.48 1.41 8.96
C LEU A 130 -10.77 1.11 7.64
N TYR A 131 -10.45 -0.16 7.38
CA TYR A 131 -9.75 -0.52 6.16
C TYR A 131 -10.66 -0.42 4.92
N VAL A 132 -10.56 0.68 4.20
CA VAL A 132 -11.12 0.86 2.86
C VAL A 132 -10.09 0.50 1.79
N THR A 133 -8.88 0.99 1.97
CA THR A 133 -7.69 0.86 1.11
C THR A 133 -6.47 1.22 1.98
N ASP A 134 -5.25 0.91 1.53
CA ASP A 134 -4.03 1.50 2.08
C ASP A 134 -3.66 2.72 1.23
N PRO A 135 -3.69 3.97 1.77
CA PRO A 135 -3.36 5.16 0.99
C PRO A 135 -1.96 5.11 0.36
N ARG A 136 -1.02 4.34 0.91
CA ARG A 136 0.31 4.10 0.31
C ARG A 136 0.22 3.29 -0.97
N ASP A 137 -0.66 2.29 -1.01
CA ASP A 137 -0.94 1.50 -2.21
C ASP A 137 -1.66 2.35 -3.26
N ASP A 138 -2.55 3.27 -2.85
CA ASP A 138 -3.19 4.22 -3.77
C ASP A 138 -2.21 5.22 -4.39
N LYS A 139 -1.35 5.82 -3.56
CA LYS A 139 -0.25 6.67 -4.03
C LYS A 139 0.57 5.92 -5.08
N GLN A 140 0.94 4.67 -4.79
CA GLN A 140 1.74 3.86 -5.70
C GLN A 140 1.03 3.60 -7.03
N ARG A 141 -0.24 3.20 -6.99
CA ARG A 141 -1.07 2.99 -8.18
C ARG A 141 -1.18 4.27 -9.03
N ILE A 142 -1.35 5.43 -8.40
CA ILE A 142 -1.40 6.72 -9.08
C ILE A 142 -0.07 7.00 -9.79
N LEU A 143 1.06 6.79 -9.11
CA LEU A 143 2.39 6.95 -9.71
C LEU A 143 2.56 6.03 -10.92
N GLU A 144 2.23 4.74 -10.79
CA GLU A 144 2.33 3.78 -11.91
C GLU A 144 1.48 4.20 -13.11
N THR A 145 0.24 4.62 -12.86
CA THR A 145 -0.70 5.04 -13.92
C THR A 145 -0.24 6.32 -14.62
N LYS A 146 0.57 7.14 -13.95
CA LYS A 146 1.05 8.44 -14.44
C LYS A 146 2.51 8.43 -14.91
N GLY A 147 3.15 7.25 -14.99
CA GLY A 147 4.51 7.12 -15.51
C GLY A 147 5.63 7.41 -14.48
N GLY A 148 5.31 7.37 -13.19
CA GLY A 148 6.25 7.62 -12.10
C GLY A 148 6.33 9.08 -11.67
N LEU A 149 7.18 9.34 -10.66
CA LEU A 149 7.37 10.69 -10.11
C LEU A 149 8.70 11.30 -10.57
N LEU A 150 8.63 12.46 -11.20
CA LEU A 150 9.81 13.23 -11.60
C LEU A 150 10.14 14.26 -10.53
N LYS A 151 11.39 14.29 -10.03
CA LYS A 151 11.81 15.24 -8.99
C LYS A 151 11.55 16.71 -9.38
N GLY A 152 11.76 17.05 -10.65
CA GLY A 152 11.50 18.39 -11.18
C GLY A 152 10.03 18.82 -11.13
N SER A 153 9.07 17.90 -11.01
CA SER A 153 7.64 18.26 -10.99
C SER A 153 7.18 18.83 -9.65
N TYR A 154 7.92 18.58 -8.57
CA TYR A 154 7.53 19.01 -7.22
C TYR A 154 8.61 19.77 -6.46
N CYS A 155 9.91 19.59 -6.73
CA CYS A 155 10.96 20.13 -5.87
C CYS A 155 10.93 21.67 -5.71
N TRP A 156 10.37 22.39 -6.68
CA TRP A 156 10.19 23.83 -6.63
C TRP A 156 9.30 24.27 -5.46
N ILE A 157 8.31 23.47 -5.06
CA ILE A 157 7.37 23.85 -4.00
C ILE A 157 8.02 23.86 -2.61
N LEU A 158 9.09 23.09 -2.42
CA LEU A 158 9.81 22.99 -1.15
C LEU A 158 10.50 24.31 -0.78
N LYS A 159 10.78 25.15 -1.79
CA LYS A 159 11.36 26.48 -1.64
C LYS A 159 10.30 27.59 -1.68
N ASN A 160 9.02 27.25 -1.79
CA ASN A 160 7.96 28.25 -1.88
C ASN A 160 7.59 28.75 -0.48
N ASP A 161 7.57 30.07 -0.29
CA ASP A 161 7.27 30.70 1.00
C ASP A 161 5.94 30.25 1.60
N ARG A 162 4.90 30.03 0.77
CA ARG A 162 3.59 29.56 1.26
C ARG A 162 3.65 28.12 1.76
N PHE A 163 4.45 27.27 1.12
CA PHE A 163 4.67 25.90 1.57
C PHE A 163 5.46 25.86 2.88
N GLN A 164 6.51 26.68 2.99
CA GLN A 164 7.31 26.78 4.22
C GLN A 164 6.47 27.29 5.40
N ARG A 165 5.65 28.33 5.20
CA ARG A 165 4.69 28.79 6.22
C ARG A 165 3.73 27.67 6.62
N PHE A 166 3.12 26.98 5.65
CA PHE A 166 2.25 25.84 5.96
C PHE A 166 2.91 24.78 6.84
N ARG A 167 4.20 24.51 6.58
CA ARG A 167 4.95 23.44 7.21
C ARG A 167 5.43 23.78 8.62
N ASP A 168 5.82 25.04 8.82
CA ASP A 168 6.60 25.48 9.97
C ASP A 168 5.86 26.49 10.87
N ASP A 169 4.80 27.14 10.38
CA ASP A 169 3.98 28.09 11.15
C ASP A 169 2.65 27.44 11.63
N PRO A 170 2.47 27.21 12.95
CA PRO A 170 1.23 26.69 13.50
C PRO A 170 -0.01 27.56 13.22
N GLN A 171 0.16 28.85 12.91
CA GLN A 171 -0.94 29.77 12.58
C GLN A 171 -1.39 29.66 11.12
N SER A 172 -0.66 28.91 10.28
CA SER A 172 -0.99 28.72 8.87
C SER A 172 -1.14 27.24 8.48
N PRO A 173 -2.02 26.45 9.14
CA PRO A 173 -2.01 24.99 9.01
C PRO A 173 -2.59 24.46 7.69
N LEU A 174 -3.02 25.34 6.78
CA LEU A 174 -3.72 24.96 5.55
C LEU A 174 -2.98 25.41 4.30
N LEU A 175 -2.56 24.45 3.49
CA LEU A 175 -2.05 24.68 2.14
C LEU A 175 -3.11 24.29 1.10
N TRP A 176 -3.54 25.27 0.31
CA TRP A 176 -4.46 25.02 -0.80
C TRP A 176 -3.73 25.15 -2.15
N ILE A 177 -3.69 24.06 -2.92
CA ILE A 177 -3.06 24.00 -4.25
C ILE A 177 -4.14 24.01 -5.35
N LYS A 178 -4.25 25.11 -6.09
CA LYS A 178 -5.12 25.25 -7.28
C LYS A 178 -4.32 25.08 -8.56
N GLY A 179 -5.00 24.65 -9.61
CA GLY A 179 -4.45 24.57 -10.96
C GLY A 179 -5.41 23.85 -11.88
N ASP A 180 -5.21 23.99 -13.19
CA ASP A 180 -6.12 23.42 -14.18
C ASP A 180 -6.05 21.89 -14.21
N LEU A 181 -7.02 21.27 -14.86
CA LEU A 181 -7.01 19.84 -15.14
C LEU A 181 -5.72 19.47 -15.89
N GLY A 182 -5.09 18.36 -15.50
CA GLY A 182 -3.87 17.88 -16.16
C GLY A 182 -2.56 18.57 -15.74
N LYS A 183 -2.57 19.64 -14.93
CA LYS A 183 -1.34 20.38 -14.51
C LYS A 183 -0.48 19.68 -13.45
N GLY A 184 -0.65 18.37 -13.25
CA GLY A 184 0.22 17.60 -12.35
C GLY A 184 0.00 17.80 -10.85
N LYS A 185 -1.11 18.40 -10.40
CA LYS A 185 -1.41 18.62 -8.95
C LYS A 185 -1.24 17.36 -8.08
N THR A 186 -1.75 16.23 -8.56
CA THR A 186 -1.62 14.95 -7.84
C THR A 186 -0.16 14.50 -7.74
N MET A 187 0.64 14.72 -8.80
CA MET A 187 2.06 14.37 -8.80
C MET A 187 2.86 15.28 -7.87
N LEU A 188 2.52 16.57 -7.83
CA LEU A 188 3.05 17.54 -6.88
C LEU A 188 2.78 17.08 -5.43
N LEU A 189 1.54 16.67 -5.12
CA LEU A 189 1.19 16.12 -3.81
C LEU A 189 1.94 14.82 -3.49
N CYS A 190 2.10 13.89 -4.45
CA CYS A 190 2.90 12.68 -4.24
C CYS A 190 4.35 13.01 -3.84
N GLY A 191 4.95 14.03 -4.47
CA GLY A 191 6.30 14.48 -4.13
C GLY A 191 6.40 15.18 -2.78
N ILE A 192 5.41 16.00 -2.41
CA ILE A 192 5.32 16.55 -1.06
C ILE A 192 5.25 15.43 -0.02
N ILE A 193 4.42 14.42 -0.26
CA ILE A 193 4.30 13.26 0.64
C ILE A 193 5.66 12.54 0.74
N ASP A 194 6.37 12.31 -0.37
CA ASP A 194 7.70 11.67 -0.33
C ASP A 194 8.71 12.46 0.53
N GLU A 195 8.67 13.79 0.52
CA GLU A 195 9.57 14.60 1.35
C GLU A 195 9.15 14.58 2.82
N LEU A 196 7.85 14.71 3.11
CA LEU A 196 7.33 14.65 4.47
C LEU A 196 7.53 13.26 5.11
N GLU A 197 7.47 12.17 4.33
CA GLU A 197 7.74 10.81 4.82
C GLU A 197 9.20 10.62 5.28
N LYS A 198 10.15 11.45 4.83
CA LYS A 198 11.56 11.39 5.28
C LYS A 198 11.75 12.02 6.66
N GLU A 199 10.81 12.85 7.10
CA GLU A 199 10.90 13.56 8.38
C GLU A 199 10.43 12.67 9.52
N SER A 200 11.37 11.98 10.16
CA SER A 200 11.12 11.00 11.23
C SER A 200 10.31 11.52 12.43
N ALA A 201 10.22 12.84 12.62
CA ALA A 201 9.52 13.46 13.74
C ALA A 201 8.00 13.63 13.50
N LYS A 202 7.51 13.57 12.26
CA LYS A 202 6.11 13.89 11.94
C LYS A 202 5.38 12.63 11.44
N ARG A 203 4.23 12.32 12.08
CA ARG A 203 3.32 11.29 11.59
C ARG A 203 2.50 11.86 10.45
N LEU A 204 2.57 11.23 9.28
CA LEU A 204 1.91 11.72 8.08
C LEU A 204 0.74 10.81 7.72
N SER A 205 -0.47 11.37 7.72
CA SER A 205 -1.65 10.69 7.18
C SER A 205 -2.19 11.44 5.98
N TYR A 206 -2.60 10.69 4.96
CA TYR A 206 -3.06 11.25 3.70
C TYR A 206 -4.08 10.32 3.04
N PHE A 207 -4.87 10.89 2.12
CA PHE A 207 -5.90 10.18 1.39
C PHE A 207 -6.03 10.75 -0.02
N PHE A 208 -6.26 9.88 -1.01
CA PHE A 208 -6.48 10.30 -2.40
C PHE A 208 -7.95 10.15 -2.76
N CYS A 209 -8.65 11.27 -2.89
CA CYS A 209 -10.04 11.25 -3.36
C CYS A 209 -10.09 10.89 -4.85
N GLN A 210 -10.91 9.92 -5.22
CA GLN A 210 -11.14 9.53 -6.60
C GLN A 210 -12.63 9.52 -6.91
N ALA A 211 -13.07 10.44 -7.77
CA ALA A 211 -14.49 10.63 -8.09
C ALA A 211 -15.15 9.37 -8.67
N THR A 212 -14.40 8.53 -9.39
CA THR A 212 -14.91 7.31 -10.03
C THR A 212 -14.98 6.11 -9.09
N GLU A 213 -14.47 6.20 -7.87
CA GLU A 213 -14.49 5.11 -6.89
C GLU A 213 -15.32 5.54 -5.67
N ALA A 214 -16.55 5.03 -5.52
CA ALA A 214 -17.49 5.44 -4.48
C ALA A 214 -16.93 5.35 -3.04
N GLN A 215 -16.03 4.39 -2.81
CA GLN A 215 -15.35 4.21 -1.52
C GLN A 215 -14.26 5.27 -1.28
N LEU A 216 -13.77 5.92 -2.34
CA LEU A 216 -12.74 6.96 -2.32
C LEU A 216 -13.27 8.37 -2.61
N SER A 217 -14.59 8.55 -2.64
CA SER A 217 -15.22 9.86 -2.89
C SER A 217 -16.16 10.31 -1.76
N SER A 218 -16.31 9.53 -0.69
CA SER A 218 -17.15 9.86 0.46
C SER A 218 -16.36 10.40 1.65
N ALA A 219 -16.97 11.29 2.43
CA ALA A 219 -16.39 11.79 3.69
C ALA A 219 -16.05 10.63 4.65
N THR A 220 -16.91 9.62 4.72
CA THR A 220 -16.67 8.40 5.49
C THR A 220 -15.42 7.65 5.01
N GLY A 221 -15.22 7.52 3.69
CA GLY A 221 -14.02 6.90 3.11
C GLY A 221 -12.74 7.65 3.47
N VAL A 222 -12.78 8.99 3.40
CA VAL A 222 -11.66 9.87 3.79
C VAL A 222 -11.28 9.63 5.25
N LEU A 223 -12.24 9.73 6.17
CA LEU A 223 -11.97 9.54 7.61
C LEU A 223 -11.44 8.14 7.91
N ARG A 224 -12.04 7.10 7.33
CA ARG A 224 -11.59 5.70 7.48
C ARG A 224 -10.13 5.53 7.04
N GLY A 225 -9.77 6.04 5.87
CA GLY A 225 -8.41 5.94 5.35
C GLY A 225 -7.38 6.72 6.18
N LEU A 226 -7.74 7.94 6.62
CA LEU A 226 -6.85 8.75 7.45
C LEU A 226 -6.58 8.11 8.83
N ILE A 227 -7.63 7.63 9.50
CA ILE A 227 -7.53 6.96 10.80
C ILE A 227 -6.76 5.65 10.65
N TYR A 228 -7.05 4.86 9.61
CA TYR A 228 -6.34 3.61 9.33
C TYR A 228 -4.82 3.85 9.24
N LEU A 229 -4.39 4.85 8.45
CA LEU A 229 -2.96 5.15 8.27
C LEU A 229 -2.30 5.69 9.55
N LEU A 230 -3.03 6.43 10.39
CA LEU A 230 -2.55 6.87 11.71
C LEU A 230 -2.34 5.69 12.66
N ILE A 231 -3.30 4.76 12.73
CA ILE A 231 -3.21 3.58 13.58
C ILE A 231 -2.04 2.68 13.16
N ILE A 232 -1.79 2.53 11.86
CA ILE A 232 -0.61 1.78 11.38
C ILE A 232 0.69 2.40 11.89
N GLN A 233 0.78 3.73 11.94
CA GLN A 233 1.96 4.45 12.42
C GLN A 233 2.06 4.46 13.96
N GLN A 234 0.92 4.42 14.65
CA GLN A 234 0.84 4.43 16.10
C GLN A 234 -0.24 3.44 16.59
N PRO A 235 0.12 2.15 16.75
CA PRO A 235 -0.82 1.12 17.19
C PRO A 235 -1.43 1.39 18.57
N SER A 236 -0.79 2.20 19.42
CA SER A 236 -1.30 2.56 20.75
C SER A 236 -2.60 3.38 20.72
N LEU A 237 -2.99 3.95 19.58
CA LEU A 237 -4.23 4.72 19.44
C LEU A 237 -5.49 3.85 19.45
N ILE A 238 -5.35 2.53 19.30
CA ILE A 238 -6.44 1.58 19.26
C ILE A 238 -6.28 0.54 20.38
N SER A 239 -6.48 1.02 21.62
CA SER A 239 -6.49 0.16 22.82
C SER A 239 -7.82 -0.57 23.02
#